data_AF-A0A1X2GMC5-F1
#
_entry.id   AF-A0A1X2GMC5-F1
#
_cell.length_a   1.000
_cell.length_b   1.000
_cell.length_c   1.000
_cell.angle_alpha   90.00
_cell.angle_beta   90.00
_cell.angle_gamma   90.00
#
_symmetry.space_group_name_H-M   'P 1'
#
loop_
_entity.id
_entity.type
_entity.pdbx_description
1 polymer ?
#
loop_
_entity_poly.entity_id
_entity_poly.type
_entity_poly.pdbx_seq_one_letter_code
_entity_poly.pdbx_strand_id
1 'polypeptide(L)'
;PDFSGFNKADSAAWMKKNRCDIKKQGEEWLEASTEKARTDLEKQSGVRYSELQRLDYFDPVRQIVVDPMHNLFSGTAKRMTMLWASDGFLLIITVSA
;
A
#
# COMPACT_ATOMS: atom_id res chain seq x y z
N PRO A 1 4.23 -1.30 16.66
CA PRO A 1 3.27 -2.02 15.80
C PRO A 1 3.81 -3.40 15.47
N ASP A 2 3.00 -4.44 15.68
CA ASP A 2 3.29 -5.81 15.31
C ASP A 2 2.90 -6.03 13.84
N PHE A 3 3.83 -6.58 13.05
CA PHE A 3 3.66 -6.83 11.62
C PHE A 3 3.83 -8.32 11.27
N SER A 4 3.82 -9.21 12.27
CA SER A 4 3.99 -10.67 12.10
C SER A 4 2.76 -11.39 11.50
N GLY A 5 1.62 -10.71 11.41
CA GLY A 5 0.35 -11.29 10.92
C GLY A 5 0.24 -11.50 9.40
N PHE A 6 1.29 -11.23 8.63
CA PHE A 6 1.29 -11.43 7.18
C PHE A 6 1.98 -12.75 6.83
N ASN A 7 1.21 -13.83 6.68
CA ASN A 7 1.74 -15.09 6.20
C ASN A 7 1.73 -15.16 4.67
N LYS A 8 2.84 -15.63 4.08
CA LYS A 8 2.95 -15.81 2.63
C LYS A 8 1.89 -16.77 2.07
N ALA A 9 1.44 -17.73 2.89
CA ALA A 9 0.35 -18.64 2.53
C ALA A 9 -0.97 -17.91 2.23
N ASP A 10 -1.22 -16.77 2.88
CA ASP A 10 -2.42 -15.95 2.69
C ASP A 10 -2.32 -15.08 1.43
N SER A 11 -1.16 -15.04 0.77
CA SER A 11 -0.96 -14.25 -0.46
C SER A 11 -1.90 -14.66 -1.59
N ALA A 12 -2.38 -15.91 -1.62
CA ALA A 12 -3.35 -16.37 -2.60
C ALA A 12 -4.74 -15.76 -2.37
N ALA A 13 -5.07 -15.39 -1.13
CA ALA A 13 -6.31 -14.72 -0.77
C ALA A 13 -6.27 -13.21 -1.05
N TRP A 14 -5.10 -12.64 -1.35
CA TRP A 14 -4.96 -11.21 -1.63
C TRP A 14 -5.49 -10.88 -3.01
N MET A 15 -6.61 -10.17 -3.07
CA MET A 15 -7.14 -9.66 -4.32
C MET A 15 -6.27 -8.54 -4.89
N LYS A 16 -5.87 -8.70 -6.15
CA LYS A 16 -5.24 -7.61 -6.91
C LYS A 16 -6.27 -6.51 -7.10
N LYS A 17 -5.90 -5.28 -6.73
CA LYS A 17 -6.73 -4.11 -7.02
C LYS A 17 -6.53 -3.64 -8.45
N ASN A 18 -7.60 -3.16 -9.07
CA ASN A 18 -7.56 -2.53 -10.38
C ASN A 18 -7.70 -1.02 -10.26
N ARG A 19 -7.16 -0.29 -11.25
CA ARG A 19 -7.25 1.17 -11.33
C ARG A 19 -8.70 1.67 -11.25
N CYS A 20 -9.61 1.03 -11.99
CA CYS A 20 -11.02 1.43 -12.03
C CYS A 20 -11.68 1.31 -10.66
N ASP A 21 -11.42 0.21 -9.95
CA ASP A 21 -12.00 -0.05 -8.63
C ASP A 21 -11.49 0.98 -7.61
N ILE A 22 -10.18 1.27 -7.61
CA ILE A 22 -9.60 2.28 -6.72
C ILE A 22 -10.13 3.68 -7.04
N LYS A 23 -10.27 4.03 -8.33
CA LYS A 23 -10.79 5.34 -8.72
C LYS A 23 -12.23 5.50 -8.25
N LYS A 24 -13.08 4.50 -8.47
CA LYS A 24 -14.48 4.48 -8.01
C LYS A 24 -14.57 4.60 -6.49
N GLN A 25 -13.77 3.84 -5.75
CA GLN A 25 -13.72 3.91 -4.28
C GLN A 25 -13.27 5.29 -3.77
N GLY A 26 -12.32 5.92 -4.47
CA GLY A 26 -11.89 7.29 -4.18
C GLY A 26 -12.99 8.33 -4.44
N GLU A 27 -13.73 8.19 -5.54
CA GLU A 27 -14.88 9.04 -5.87
C GLU A 27 -16.01 8.88 -4.83
N GLU A 28 -16.36 7.64 -4.45
CA GLU A 28 -17.33 7.34 -3.39
C GLU A 28 -16.92 7.98 -2.04
N TRP A 29 -15.62 7.94 -1.72
CA TRP A 29 -15.08 8.61 -0.54
C TRP A 29 -15.19 10.14 -0.63
N LEU A 30 -14.96 10.72 -1.80
CA LEU A 30 -15.07 12.17 -2.01
C LEU A 30 -16.52 12.65 -1.86
N GLU A 31 -17.45 11.91 -2.45
CA GLU A 31 -18.90 12.18 -2.44
C GLU A 31 -19.52 11.98 -1.04
N ALA A 32 -18.92 11.16 -0.19
CA ALA A 32 -19.39 10.96 1.18
C ALA A 32 -19.40 12.28 1.97
N SER A 33 -20.59 12.66 2.45
CA SER A 33 -20.82 13.97 3.09
C SER A 33 -20.39 14.06 4.55
N THR A 34 -20.11 12.92 5.20
CA THR A 34 -19.71 12.87 6.61
C THR A 34 -18.35 12.24 6.80
N GLU A 35 -17.60 12.74 7.78
CA GLU A 35 -16.28 12.20 8.14
C GLU A 35 -16.36 10.75 8.62
N LYS A 36 -17.46 10.38 9.27
CA LYS A 36 -17.73 9.00 9.67
C LYS A 36 -17.86 8.08 8.45
N ALA A 37 -18.66 8.46 7.46
CA ALA A 37 -18.81 7.67 6.23
C ALA A 37 -17.48 7.54 5.47
N ARG A 38 -16.69 8.61 5.41
CA ARG A 38 -15.33 8.59 4.85
C ARG A 38 -14.41 7.61 5.58
N THR A 39 -14.42 7.63 6.90
CA THR A 39 -13.62 6.72 7.73
C THR A 39 -14.06 5.26 7.56
N ASP A 40 -15.36 5.00 7.45
CA ASP A 40 -15.90 3.66 7.24
C ASP A 40 -15.55 3.13 5.84
N LEU A 41 -15.63 3.98 4.81
CA LEU A 41 -15.17 3.66 3.45
C LEU A 41 -13.66 3.42 3.39
N GLU A 42 -12.86 4.20 4.11
CA GLU A 42 -11.41 3.97 4.25
C GLU A 42 -11.11 2.64 4.93
N LYS A 43 -11.87 2.25 5.97
CA LYS A 43 -11.68 0.95 6.63
C LYS A 43 -12.06 -0.23 5.73
N GLN A 44 -13.13 -0.08 4.95
CA GLN A 44 -13.63 -1.15 4.09
C GLN A 44 -12.79 -1.31 2.83
N SER A 45 -12.47 -0.21 2.16
CA SER A 45 -11.76 -0.21 0.89
C SER A 45 -10.25 -0.02 1.07
N GLY A 46 -9.77 0.64 2.12
CA GLY A 46 -8.39 1.07 2.25
C GLY A 46 -8.01 2.20 1.28
N VAL A 47 -8.99 2.88 0.66
CA VAL A 47 -8.76 3.94 -0.32
C VAL A 47 -9.29 5.28 0.23
N ARG A 48 -8.52 6.33 -0.03
CA ARG A 48 -8.87 7.72 0.25
C ARG A 48 -8.68 8.56 -1.01
N TYR A 49 -9.55 9.54 -1.23
CA TYR A 49 -9.40 10.46 -2.36
C TYR A 49 -8.17 11.36 -2.21
N SER A 50 -7.47 11.58 -3.32
CA SER A 50 -6.44 12.60 -3.44
C SER A 50 -6.53 13.27 -4.80
N GLU A 51 -6.06 14.52 -4.90
CA GLU A 51 -6.02 15.24 -6.19
C GLU A 51 -5.18 14.51 -7.26
N LEU A 52 -4.27 13.61 -6.86
CA LEU A 52 -3.53 12.77 -7.79
C LEU A 52 -4.44 11.81 -8.57
N GLN A 53 -5.54 11.34 -7.97
CA GLN A 53 -6.49 10.42 -8.62
C GLN A 53 -7.30 11.09 -9.74
N ARG A 54 -7.33 12.43 -9.79
CA ARG A 54 -7.96 13.19 -10.87
C ARG A 54 -7.17 13.14 -12.17
N LEU A 55 -5.86 12.86 -12.11
CA LEU A 55 -4.97 12.89 -13.26
C LEU A 55 -5.13 11.61 -14.09
N ASP A 56 -5.41 11.76 -15.39
CA ASP A 56 -5.68 10.61 -16.27
C ASP A 56 -4.50 9.65 -16.41
N TYR A 57 -3.28 10.16 -16.28
CA TYR A 57 -2.05 9.36 -16.32
C TYR A 57 -1.71 8.69 -14.98
N PHE A 58 -2.40 9.06 -13.90
CA PHE A 58 -2.10 8.52 -12.59
C PHE A 58 -2.81 7.18 -12.37
N ASP A 59 -2.04 6.16 -11.99
CA ASP A 59 -2.52 4.84 -11.63
C ASP A 59 -1.92 4.44 -10.28
N PRO A 60 -2.70 4.52 -9.17
CA PRO A 60 -2.22 4.19 -7.84
C PRO A 60 -1.79 2.73 -7.68
N VAL A 61 -2.25 1.81 -8.55
CA VAL A 61 -1.83 0.40 -8.51
C VAL A 61 -0.42 0.24 -9.07
N ARG A 62 -0.07 1.03 -10.09
CA ARG A 62 1.21 0.89 -10.83
C ARG A 62 2.26 1.90 -10.40
N GLN A 63 1.84 3.05 -9.89
CA GLN A 63 2.70 4.20 -9.58
C GLN A 63 2.87 4.36 -8.06
N ILE A 64 3.14 3.24 -7.39
CA ILE A 64 3.39 3.17 -5.94
C ILE A 64 4.75 3.80 -5.59
N VAL A 65 5.60 4.13 -6.57
CA VAL A 65 7.00 4.60 -6.38
C VAL A 65 7.14 5.79 -5.41
N VAL A 66 6.11 6.62 -5.25
CA VAL A 66 6.11 7.72 -4.27
C VAL A 66 6.23 7.21 -2.83
N ASP A 67 5.61 6.07 -2.51
CA ASP A 67 5.59 5.49 -1.16
C ASP A 67 6.97 4.96 -0.70
N PRO A 68 7.71 4.13 -1.47
CA PRO A 68 9.06 3.71 -1.10
C PRO A 68 10.05 4.88 -1.11
N MET A 69 9.90 5.89 -1.99
CA MET A 69 10.73 7.09 -1.91
C MET A 69 10.53 7.83 -0.59
N HIS A 70 9.27 8.07 -0.19
CA HIS A 70 8.98 8.71 1.10
C HIS A 70 9.47 7.86 2.28
N ASN A 71 9.30 6.53 2.23
CA ASN A 71 9.78 5.62 3.27
C ASN A 71 11.32 5.55 3.37
N LEU A 72 12.02 5.80 2.26
CA LEU A 72 13.47 5.92 2.24
C LEU A 72 13.92 7.18 3.00
N PHE A 73 13.31 8.33 2.69
CA PHE A 73 13.62 9.59 3.37
C PHE A 73 13.15 9.65 4.82
N SER A 74 12.06 8.95 5.16
CA SER A 74 11.54 8.86 6.52
C SER A 74 12.36 7.94 7.44
N GLY A 75 13.39 7.26 6.92
CA GLY A 75 14.24 6.33 7.68
C GLY A 75 13.60 4.97 7.99
N THR A 76 12.32 4.79 7.68
CA THR A 76 11.60 3.51 7.83
C THR A 76 12.24 2.41 6.98
N ALA A 77 12.68 2.74 5.76
CA ALA A 77 13.37 1.79 4.89
C ALA A 77 14.63 1.20 5.55
N LYS A 78 15.42 2.05 6.23
CA LYS A 78 16.64 1.64 6.93
C LYS A 78 16.33 0.62 8.05
N ARG A 79 15.27 0.88 8.82
CA ARG A 79 14.82 -0.04 9.89
C ARG A 79 14.35 -1.37 9.32
N MET A 80 13.62 -1.34 8.21
CA MET A 80 13.15 -2.54 7.52
C MET A 80 14.33 -3.38 7.00
N THR A 81 15.32 -2.75 6.37
CA THR A 81 16.52 -3.45 5.88
C THR A 81 17.35 -4.08 7.00
N MET A 82 17.40 -3.46 8.19
CA MET A 82 18.08 -4.05 9.35
C MET A 82 17.36 -5.30 9.86
N LEU A 83 16.03 -5.28 9.93
CA LEU A 83 15.23 -6.44 10.33
C LEU A 83 15.34 -7.59 9.32
N TRP A 84 15.32 -7.27 8.02
CA TRP A 84 15.49 -8.29 6.98
C TRP A 84 16.90 -8.89 6.97
N ALA A 85 17.91 -8.11 7.34
CA ALA A 85 19.26 -8.61 7.54
C ALA A 85 19.36 -9.53 8.76
N SER A 86 18.73 -9.16 9.89
CA SER A 86 18.73 -10.00 11.11
C SER A 86 17.96 -11.30 10.93
N ASP A 87 16.87 -11.27 10.15
CA ASP A 87 16.03 -12.44 9.88
C ASP A 87 16.55 -13.28 8.69
N GLY A 88 17.68 -12.89 8.08
CA GLY A 88 18.34 -13.64 7.01
C GLY A 88 17.64 -13.57 5.64
N PHE A 89 16.57 -12.79 5.49
CA PHE A 89 15.85 -12.62 4.21
C PHE A 89 16.72 -12.10 3.07
N LEU A 90 17.74 -11.27 3.38
CA LEU A 90 18.65 -10.71 2.37
C LEU A 90 19.73 -11.71 1.90
N LEU A 91 20.08 -12.71 2.71
CA LEU A 91 21.08 -13.74 2.36
C LEU A 91 20.54 -14.78 1.39
N ILE A 92 19.23 -15.04 1.42
CA ILE A 92 18.56 -16.01 0.52
C ILE A 92 18.61 -15.54 -0.94
N ILE A 93 18.59 -14.22 -1.16
CA ILE A 93 18.57 -13.62 -2.51
C ILE A 93 19.95 -13.70 -3.19
N THR A 94 21.04 -13.72 -2.42
CA THR A 94 22.42 -13.80 -2.94
C THR A 94 22.90 -15.22 -3.21
N VAL A 95 22.17 -16.26 -2.76
CA VAL A 95 22.53 -17.67 -3.01
C VAL A 95 21.81 -18.23 -4.24
N SER A 96 20.86 -17.49 -4.82
CA SER A 96 20.08 -17.91 -6.00
C SER A 96 20.36 -17.08 -7.27
N ALA A 97 21.45 -16.31 -7.29
CA ALA A 97 21.92 -15.51 -8.43
C ALA A 97 23.22 -16.06 -9.01
#